data_AF-A0A7S4KM96-F1
#
_entry.id   AF-A0A7S4KM96-F1
#
_cell.length_a   1.000
_cell.length_b   1.000
_cell.length_c   1.000
_cell.angle_alpha   90.00
_cell.angle_beta   90.00
_cell.angle_gamma   90.00
#
_symmetry.space_group_name_H-M   'P 1'
#
loop_
_entity.id
_entity.type
_entity.pdbx_description
1 polymer ?
#
loop_
_entity_poly.entity_id
_entity_poly.type
_entity_poly.pdbx_seq_one_letter_code
_entity_poly.pdbx_strand_id
1 'polypeptide(L)'
;HFCQTLFFFFFCFLFLASSCFQTMDDPLCGREDLMTPEELEEWTFEPSGSQIDTIPDSCRSFFFDLDGRPPPEAATRRAFERRPPALGITDDVLKGLREHYAILSSSPVQQRQLSKLVRSTMLRQLISCDGVDRCDLEGHLQILEKERASGVPAPVPEWYKYSTVTMGPRKIGYDECSAPGCPRTEKYGSPKFAFCGGCKVAKYCGKDCQLADWKARHKKVCKECAAQKEQIKMVGKAMQRLSDMSLTGNDGDIGCMFQNAPSNPDVRNRRRE
;
A
#
# COMPACT_ATOMS: atom_id res chain seq x y z
N HIS A 1 31.00 -9.89 6.27
CA HIS A 1 30.04 -10.23 7.35
C HIS A 1 29.10 -9.09 7.76
N PHE A 2 29.54 -7.81 7.85
CA PHE A 2 28.65 -6.70 8.22
C PHE A 2 27.59 -6.32 7.14
N CYS A 3 27.85 -6.64 5.86
CA CYS A 3 26.95 -6.30 4.74
C CYS A 3 25.78 -7.29 4.54
N GLN A 4 25.90 -8.54 5.00
CA GLN A 4 24.83 -9.56 4.91
C GLN A 4 23.75 -9.35 5.98
N THR A 5 24.12 -8.83 7.14
CA THR A 5 23.18 -8.53 8.22
C THR A 5 22.25 -7.36 7.86
N LEU A 6 22.76 -6.34 7.15
CA LEU A 6 21.94 -5.22 6.65
C LEU A 6 20.93 -5.66 5.57
N PHE A 7 21.30 -6.63 4.72
CA PHE A 7 20.39 -7.19 3.70
C PHE A 7 19.26 -8.02 4.31
N PHE A 8 19.55 -8.77 5.38
CA PHE A 8 18.54 -9.52 6.15
C PHE A 8 17.60 -8.60 6.92
N PHE A 9 18.11 -7.51 7.50
CA PHE A 9 17.27 -6.48 8.12
C PHE A 9 16.36 -5.79 7.09
N PHE A 10 16.84 -5.52 5.87
CA PHE A 10 16.05 -4.89 4.81
C PHE A 10 14.93 -5.80 4.26
N PHE A 11 15.18 -7.11 4.12
CA PHE A 11 14.17 -8.08 3.68
C PHE A 11 13.13 -8.39 4.75
N CYS A 12 13.54 -8.46 6.02
CA CYS A 12 12.60 -8.58 7.14
C CYS A 12 11.76 -7.30 7.28
N PHE A 13 12.36 -6.13 7.01
CA PHE A 13 11.63 -4.87 6.93
C PHE A 13 10.67 -4.81 5.75
N LEU A 14 10.93 -5.45 4.61
CA LEU A 14 10.00 -5.46 3.46
C LEU A 14 8.80 -6.39 3.67
N PHE A 15 8.99 -7.51 4.36
CA PHE A 15 7.89 -8.42 4.71
C PHE A 15 7.05 -7.87 5.86
N LEU A 16 7.69 -7.31 6.90
CA LEU A 16 7.00 -6.54 7.93
C LEU A 16 6.45 -5.21 7.39
N ALA A 17 7.03 -4.61 6.37
CA ALA A 17 6.48 -3.42 5.72
C ALA A 17 5.33 -3.75 4.79
N SER A 18 5.18 -4.92 4.20
CA SER A 18 3.98 -5.14 3.38
C SER A 18 2.69 -5.14 4.24
N SER A 19 2.80 -5.54 5.53
CA SER A 19 1.75 -5.39 6.55
C SER A 19 1.84 -4.05 7.31
N CYS A 20 3.03 -3.50 7.56
CA CYS A 20 3.22 -2.23 8.28
C CYS A 20 3.02 -0.97 7.39
N PHE A 21 3.27 -1.02 6.09
CA PHE A 21 2.95 0.08 5.16
C PHE A 21 1.45 0.17 4.90
N GLN A 22 0.68 -0.91 5.13
CA GLN A 22 -0.78 -0.85 5.19
C GLN A 22 -1.27 -0.06 6.42
N THR A 23 -0.51 -0.02 7.52
CA THR A 23 -0.95 0.63 8.78
C THR A 23 -1.07 2.15 8.72
N MET A 24 -0.37 2.83 7.80
CA MET A 24 -0.43 4.30 7.72
C MET A 24 -1.65 4.82 6.94
N ASP A 25 -2.21 4.01 6.04
CA ASP A 25 -3.37 4.37 5.22
C ASP A 25 -4.65 3.61 5.61
N ASP A 26 -4.58 2.67 6.56
CA ASP A 26 -5.76 1.98 7.10
C ASP A 26 -6.51 2.89 8.08
N PRO A 27 -7.75 3.33 7.74
CA PRO A 27 -8.55 4.17 8.63
C PRO A 27 -8.99 3.46 9.92
N LEU A 28 -8.76 2.16 10.08
CA LEU A 28 -9.13 1.37 11.27
C LEU A 28 -7.93 0.98 12.15
N CYS A 29 -6.72 1.44 11.84
CA CYS A 29 -5.54 1.13 12.66
C CYS A 29 -5.76 1.57 14.13
N GLY A 30 -5.62 0.62 15.08
CA GLY A 30 -5.87 0.84 16.51
C GLY A 30 -7.36 0.94 16.90
N ARG A 31 -8.26 0.51 16.00
CA ARG A 31 -9.71 0.48 16.16
C ARG A 31 -10.26 -0.89 15.79
N GLU A 32 -9.68 -1.92 16.39
CA GLU A 32 -10.06 -3.33 16.24
C GLU A 32 -11.55 -3.54 16.59
N ASP A 33 -12.11 -2.70 17.47
CA ASP A 33 -13.52 -2.66 17.84
C ASP A 33 -14.48 -2.38 16.67
N LEU A 34 -13.95 -1.86 15.55
CA LEU A 34 -14.71 -1.47 14.37
C LEU A 34 -14.45 -2.36 13.15
N MET A 35 -13.54 -3.32 13.25
CA MET A 35 -13.26 -4.26 12.18
C MET A 35 -14.39 -5.29 12.06
N THR A 36 -14.63 -5.76 10.84
CA THR A 36 -15.44 -6.97 10.62
C THR A 36 -14.73 -8.19 11.21
N PRO A 37 -15.45 -9.29 11.51
CA PRO A 37 -14.82 -10.52 12.00
C PRO A 37 -13.69 -11.01 11.07
N GLU A 38 -13.89 -10.92 9.75
CA GLU A 38 -12.90 -11.33 8.76
C GLU A 38 -11.68 -10.40 8.73
N GLU A 39 -11.87 -9.09 8.85
CA GLU A 39 -10.79 -8.10 8.96
C GLU A 39 -10.00 -8.28 10.27
N LEU A 40 -10.68 -8.56 11.37
CA LEU A 40 -10.03 -8.80 12.66
C LEU A 40 -9.24 -10.12 12.67
N GLU A 41 -9.80 -11.18 12.09
CA GLU A 41 -9.11 -12.46 11.92
C GLU A 41 -7.82 -12.27 11.11
N GLU A 42 -7.87 -11.49 10.02
CA GLU A 42 -6.67 -11.18 9.23
C GLU A 42 -5.66 -10.29 9.97
N TRP A 43 -6.13 -9.29 10.71
CA TRP A 43 -5.29 -8.38 11.48
C TRP A 43 -4.53 -9.11 12.59
N THR A 44 -5.21 -10.04 13.26
CA THR A 44 -4.66 -10.82 14.37
C THR A 44 -3.94 -12.09 13.93
N PHE A 45 -3.99 -12.42 12.62
CA PHE A 45 -3.28 -13.56 12.09
C PHE A 45 -1.77 -13.33 12.15
N GLU A 46 -1.16 -13.90 13.18
CA GLU A 46 0.27 -14.10 13.21
C GLU A 46 0.58 -15.28 12.29
N PRO A 47 1.32 -15.08 11.19
CA PRO A 47 1.84 -16.21 10.46
C PRO A 47 2.74 -16.94 11.45
N SER A 48 2.34 -18.15 11.87
CA SER A 48 3.19 -19.00 12.71
C SER A 48 4.59 -18.98 12.11
N GLY A 49 5.63 -18.82 12.92
CA GLY A 49 7.02 -18.56 12.47
C GLY A 49 7.61 -19.55 11.46
N SER A 50 6.84 -20.57 11.06
CA SER A 50 6.99 -21.37 9.87
C SER A 50 5.85 -21.12 8.85
N GLN A 51 6.22 -20.53 7.70
CA GLN A 51 5.62 -20.71 6.36
C GLN A 51 4.51 -19.75 5.85
N ILE A 52 4.95 -18.76 5.06
CA ILE A 52 4.53 -18.69 3.65
C ILE A 52 5.64 -19.34 2.78
N ASP A 53 6.04 -20.57 3.12
CA ASP A 53 6.97 -21.39 2.31
C ASP A 53 6.20 -22.23 1.27
N THR A 54 4.87 -22.09 1.21
CA THR A 54 4.00 -22.93 0.38
C THR A 54 3.65 -22.31 -0.97
N ILE A 55 3.95 -21.03 -1.21
CA ILE A 55 3.84 -20.46 -2.55
C ILE A 55 4.94 -21.10 -3.41
N PRO A 56 4.60 -21.83 -4.49
CA PRO A 56 5.61 -22.43 -5.37
C PRO A 56 6.62 -21.40 -5.84
N ASP A 57 7.90 -21.77 -6.03
CA ASP A 57 8.95 -20.83 -6.47
C ASP A 57 8.58 -20.10 -7.77
N SER A 58 7.86 -20.76 -8.68
CA SER A 58 7.31 -20.17 -9.90
C SER A 58 6.30 -19.05 -9.63
N CYS A 59 5.51 -19.16 -8.56
CA CYS A 59 4.57 -18.13 -8.12
C CYS A 59 5.28 -17.04 -7.29
N ARG A 60 6.36 -17.40 -6.58
CA ARG A 60 7.16 -16.44 -5.80
C ARG A 60 7.85 -15.44 -6.71
N SER A 61 8.45 -15.88 -7.81
CA SER A 61 8.99 -14.96 -8.82
C SER A 61 7.89 -14.05 -9.40
N PHE A 62 6.66 -14.56 -9.56
CA PHE A 62 5.52 -13.75 -9.96
C PHE A 62 5.13 -12.63 -8.98
N PHE A 63 5.55 -12.64 -7.71
CA PHE A 63 5.31 -11.50 -6.82
C PHE A 63 6.55 -10.63 -6.57
N PHE A 64 7.75 -11.23 -6.61
CA PHE A 64 8.97 -10.59 -6.12
C PHE A 64 10.03 -10.31 -7.20
N ASP A 65 9.81 -10.71 -8.45
CA ASP A 65 10.68 -10.32 -9.57
C ASP A 65 10.45 -8.84 -9.93
N LEU A 66 11.18 -7.98 -9.21
CA LEU A 66 11.18 -6.53 -9.38
C LEU A 66 11.92 -6.08 -10.65
N ASP A 67 12.87 -6.89 -11.14
CA ASP A 67 13.65 -6.58 -12.33
C ASP A 67 12.81 -6.78 -13.60
N GLY A 68 11.94 -7.80 -13.61
CA GLY A 68 11.00 -8.05 -14.70
C GLY A 68 9.78 -7.11 -14.74
N ARG A 69 9.42 -6.49 -13.61
CA ARG A 69 8.23 -5.61 -13.49
C ARG A 69 8.56 -4.30 -12.82
N PRO A 70 9.07 -3.32 -13.59
CA PRO A 70 9.33 -2.01 -13.06
C PRO A 70 8.04 -1.39 -12.50
N PRO A 71 8.10 -0.66 -11.37
CA PRO A 71 6.97 0.15 -10.93
C PRO A 71 6.69 1.27 -11.95
N PRO A 72 5.48 1.83 -12.00
CA PRO A 72 5.13 2.95 -12.89
C PRO A 72 5.72 4.30 -12.40
N GLU A 73 7.05 4.42 -12.46
CA GLU A 73 7.84 5.58 -12.02
C GLU A 73 8.45 6.34 -13.20
N ALA A 74 8.92 7.57 -12.95
CA ALA A 74 9.54 8.38 -14.00
C ALA A 74 10.79 7.72 -14.58
N ALA A 75 11.63 7.10 -13.74
CA ALA A 75 12.85 6.43 -14.16
C ALA A 75 12.59 5.22 -15.06
N THR A 76 11.50 4.50 -14.82
CA THR A 76 11.16 3.23 -15.47
C THR A 76 10.03 3.35 -16.49
N ARG A 77 9.52 4.56 -16.75
CA ARG A 77 8.37 4.84 -17.63
C ARG A 77 8.40 4.05 -18.94
N ARG A 78 9.51 4.13 -19.69
CA ARG A 78 9.65 3.45 -21.00
C ARG A 78 9.58 1.93 -20.91
N ALA A 79 10.07 1.35 -19.80
CA ALA A 79 9.98 -0.08 -19.57
C ALA A 79 8.56 -0.48 -19.15
N PHE A 80 7.93 0.31 -18.27
CA PHE A 80 6.55 0.10 -17.84
C PHE A 80 5.53 0.22 -18.99
N GLU A 81 5.69 1.19 -19.89
CA GLU A 81 4.82 1.34 -21.07
C GLU A 81 4.98 0.19 -22.07
N ARG A 82 6.13 -0.51 -22.07
CA ARG A 82 6.43 -1.68 -22.92
C ARG A 82 6.30 -3.01 -22.19
N ARG A 83 5.64 -3.02 -21.03
CA ARG A 83 5.48 -4.23 -20.21
C ARG A 83 4.65 -5.30 -20.96
N PRO A 84 4.91 -6.60 -20.70
CA PRO A 84 4.07 -7.66 -21.24
C PRO A 84 2.63 -7.56 -20.70
N PRO A 85 1.62 -8.00 -21.46
CA PRO A 85 0.25 -8.09 -20.99
C PRO A 85 0.16 -9.02 -19.77
N ALA A 86 -0.80 -8.73 -18.89
CA ALA A 86 -1.07 -9.56 -17.70
C ALA A 86 0.17 -9.82 -16.85
N LEU A 87 1.05 -8.82 -16.72
CA LEU A 87 2.27 -8.90 -15.92
C LEU A 87 3.26 -9.99 -16.38
N GLY A 88 3.15 -10.45 -17.63
CA GLY A 88 3.97 -11.55 -18.15
C GLY A 88 3.64 -12.90 -17.52
N ILE A 89 2.44 -13.06 -16.95
CA ILE A 89 2.03 -14.30 -16.31
C ILE A 89 2.00 -15.46 -17.32
N THR A 90 2.56 -16.61 -16.93
CA THR A 90 2.57 -17.84 -17.74
C THR A 90 1.45 -18.79 -17.30
N ASP A 91 1.13 -19.78 -18.14
CA ASP A 91 0.14 -20.82 -17.80
C ASP A 91 0.57 -21.62 -16.56
N ASP A 92 1.88 -21.85 -16.40
CA ASP A 92 2.42 -22.55 -15.23
C ASP A 92 2.21 -21.76 -13.94
N VAL A 93 2.33 -20.42 -14.00
CA VAL A 93 2.06 -19.56 -12.84
C VAL A 93 0.57 -19.52 -12.54
N LEU A 94 -0.30 -19.37 -13.55
CA LEU A 94 -1.75 -19.41 -13.37
C LEU A 94 -2.20 -20.72 -12.72
N LYS A 95 -1.69 -21.85 -13.22
CA LYS A 95 -1.94 -23.18 -12.67
C LYS A 95 -1.41 -23.30 -11.24
N GLY A 96 -0.17 -22.89 -10.99
CA GLY A 96 0.46 -22.95 -9.68
C GLY A 96 -0.29 -22.12 -8.63
N LEU A 97 -0.81 -20.94 -8.99
CA LEU A 97 -1.62 -20.11 -8.11
C LEU A 97 -2.95 -20.79 -7.73
N ARG A 98 -3.62 -21.45 -8.70
CA ARG A 98 -4.86 -22.19 -8.44
C ARG A 98 -4.63 -23.41 -7.55
N GLU A 99 -3.59 -24.19 -7.85
CA GLU A 99 -3.20 -25.35 -7.05
C GLU A 99 -2.84 -24.93 -5.63
N HIS A 100 -2.06 -23.85 -5.49
CA HIS A 100 -1.70 -23.32 -4.19
C HIS A 100 -2.93 -22.81 -3.41
N TYR A 101 -3.83 -22.08 -4.06
CA TYR A 101 -5.09 -21.65 -3.44
C TYR A 101 -5.96 -22.81 -2.97
N ALA A 102 -5.98 -23.92 -3.73
CA ALA A 102 -6.68 -25.13 -3.34
C ALA A 102 -6.05 -25.80 -2.10
N ILE A 103 -4.71 -25.82 -2.00
CA ILE A 103 -3.99 -26.32 -0.81
C ILE A 103 -4.35 -25.49 0.44
N LEU A 104 -4.52 -24.18 0.27
CA LEU A 104 -4.89 -23.26 1.34
C LEU A 104 -6.36 -23.39 1.79
N SER A 105 -7.15 -24.34 1.28
CA SER A 105 -8.57 -24.51 1.65
C SER A 105 -8.79 -24.77 3.15
N SER A 106 -7.78 -25.27 3.85
CA SER A 106 -7.80 -25.46 5.31
C SER A 106 -7.54 -24.17 6.11
N SER A 107 -7.12 -23.09 5.45
CA SER A 107 -6.76 -21.81 6.04
C SER A 107 -7.38 -20.64 5.26
N PRO A 108 -8.63 -20.26 5.58
CA PRO A 108 -9.36 -19.20 4.89
C PRO A 108 -8.62 -17.85 4.91
N VAL A 109 -7.90 -17.54 5.99
CA VAL A 109 -7.11 -16.31 6.10
C VAL A 109 -6.01 -16.27 5.03
N GLN A 110 -5.27 -17.37 4.86
CA GLN A 110 -4.21 -17.45 3.85
C GLN A 110 -4.78 -17.38 2.43
N GLN A 111 -5.96 -17.95 2.17
CA GLN A 111 -6.66 -17.79 0.89
C GLN A 111 -6.98 -16.31 0.59
N ARG A 112 -7.54 -15.59 1.57
CA ARG A 112 -7.83 -14.16 1.44
C ARG A 112 -6.55 -13.35 1.22
N GLN A 113 -5.48 -13.65 1.96
CA GLN A 113 -4.18 -12.99 1.79
C GLN A 113 -3.60 -13.19 0.39
N LEU A 114 -3.63 -14.41 -0.15
CA LEU A 114 -3.15 -14.68 -1.51
C LEU A 114 -3.95 -13.89 -2.56
N SER A 115 -5.28 -13.89 -2.45
CA SER A 115 -6.16 -13.13 -3.34
C SER A 115 -5.87 -11.62 -3.29
N LYS A 116 -5.72 -11.07 -2.07
CA LYS A 116 -5.34 -9.66 -1.85
C LYS A 116 -3.94 -9.34 -2.40
N LEU A 117 -2.99 -10.26 -2.31
CA LEU A 117 -1.65 -10.07 -2.88
C LEU A 117 -1.70 -9.98 -4.41
N VAL A 118 -2.41 -10.88 -5.09
CA VAL A 118 -2.63 -10.83 -6.54
C VAL A 118 -3.30 -9.52 -6.93
N ARG A 119 -4.41 -9.19 -6.27
CA ARG A 119 -5.15 -7.95 -6.51
C ARG A 119 -4.30 -6.70 -6.31
N SER A 120 -3.57 -6.59 -5.21
CA SER A 120 -2.70 -5.42 -4.94
C SER A 120 -1.58 -5.29 -5.96
N THR A 121 -1.07 -6.41 -6.49
CA THR A 121 -0.07 -6.42 -7.55
C THR A 121 -0.67 -5.89 -8.86
N MET A 122 -1.86 -6.35 -9.23
CA MET A 122 -2.60 -5.86 -10.39
C MET A 122 -2.87 -4.35 -10.31
N LEU A 123 -3.42 -3.87 -9.18
CA LEU A 123 -3.77 -2.46 -9.02
C LEU A 123 -2.53 -1.56 -9.09
N ARG A 124 -1.42 -1.95 -8.46
CA ARG A 124 -0.12 -1.22 -8.53
C ARG A 124 0.44 -1.15 -9.95
N GLN A 125 0.09 -2.11 -10.80
CA GLN A 125 0.49 -2.19 -12.20
C GLN A 125 -0.57 -1.59 -13.17
N LEU A 126 -1.53 -0.84 -12.62
CA LEU A 126 -2.62 -0.18 -13.36
C LEU A 126 -3.50 -1.17 -14.13
N ILE A 127 -3.68 -2.37 -13.59
CA ILE A 127 -4.67 -3.35 -14.05
C ILE A 127 -5.87 -3.23 -13.11
N SER A 128 -7.05 -2.97 -13.67
CA SER A 128 -8.27 -2.79 -12.88
C SER A 128 -8.87 -4.15 -12.49
N CYS A 129 -9.34 -4.25 -11.24
CA CYS A 129 -10.03 -5.44 -10.71
C CYS A 129 -11.52 -5.15 -10.46
N ASP A 130 -12.10 -4.23 -11.24
CA ASP A 130 -13.44 -3.69 -11.02
C ASP A 130 -14.53 -4.77 -11.11
N GLY A 131 -15.27 -4.97 -10.01
CA GLY A 131 -16.37 -5.93 -9.95
C GLY A 131 -15.99 -7.33 -9.48
N VAL A 132 -14.71 -7.59 -9.22
CA VAL A 132 -14.23 -8.83 -8.58
C VAL A 132 -14.10 -8.60 -7.09
N ASP A 133 -14.64 -9.53 -6.29
CA ASP A 133 -14.52 -9.49 -4.83
C ASP A 133 -13.06 -9.51 -4.39
N ARG A 134 -12.72 -8.82 -3.30
CA ARG A 134 -11.33 -8.70 -2.83
C ARG A 134 -10.69 -10.05 -2.50
N CYS A 135 -11.51 -11.05 -2.17
CA CYS A 135 -11.08 -12.39 -1.78
C CYS A 135 -11.27 -13.41 -2.91
N ASP A 136 -11.86 -13.06 -4.06
CA ASP A 136 -12.09 -13.98 -5.18
C ASP A 136 -10.84 -14.11 -6.06
N LEU A 137 -9.98 -15.09 -5.77
CA LEU A 137 -8.77 -15.31 -6.57
C LEU A 137 -9.08 -15.62 -8.03
N GLU A 138 -10.08 -16.46 -8.30
CA GLU A 138 -10.39 -16.92 -9.65
C GLU A 138 -10.84 -15.75 -10.53
N GLY A 139 -11.66 -14.85 -10.01
CA GLY A 139 -12.03 -13.61 -10.71
C GLY A 139 -10.82 -12.74 -11.07
N HIS A 140 -9.79 -12.66 -10.20
CA HIS A 140 -8.56 -11.94 -10.51
C HIS A 140 -7.74 -12.64 -11.60
N LEU A 141 -7.63 -13.97 -11.55
CA LEU A 141 -6.91 -14.75 -12.57
C LEU A 141 -7.59 -14.64 -13.94
N GLN A 142 -8.92 -14.64 -13.99
CA GLN A 142 -9.68 -14.45 -15.24
C GLN A 142 -9.41 -13.09 -15.89
N ILE A 143 -9.20 -12.02 -15.10
CA ILE A 143 -8.81 -10.71 -15.63
C ILE A 143 -7.43 -10.80 -16.29
N LEU A 144 -6.46 -11.44 -15.62
CA LEU A 144 -5.11 -11.62 -16.15
C LEU A 144 -5.13 -12.49 -17.41
N GLU A 145 -5.89 -13.58 -17.43
CA GLU A 145 -6.06 -14.44 -18.61
C GLU A 145 -6.66 -13.66 -19.78
N LYS A 146 -7.67 -12.84 -19.53
CA LYS A 146 -8.28 -11.99 -20.56
C LYS A 146 -7.30 -10.97 -21.13
N GLU A 147 -6.54 -10.29 -20.27
CA GLU A 147 -5.53 -9.33 -20.72
C GLU A 147 -4.44 -10.03 -21.53
N ARG A 148 -3.97 -11.19 -21.06
CA ARG A 148 -2.99 -12.02 -21.78
C ARG A 148 -3.50 -12.45 -23.14
N ALA A 149 -4.74 -12.95 -23.21
CA ALA A 149 -5.37 -13.38 -24.46
C ALA A 149 -5.54 -12.22 -25.45
N SER A 150 -5.75 -11.00 -24.96
CA SER A 150 -5.81 -9.80 -25.81
C SER A 150 -4.45 -9.41 -26.40
N GLY A 151 -3.35 -9.84 -25.78
CA GLY A 151 -1.98 -9.45 -26.16
C GLY A 151 -1.65 -7.99 -25.87
N VAL A 152 -2.58 -7.20 -25.34
CA VAL A 152 -2.44 -5.76 -25.12
C VAL A 152 -2.45 -5.49 -23.61
N PRO A 153 -1.39 -4.88 -23.04
CA PRO A 153 -1.38 -4.53 -21.64
C PRO A 153 -2.41 -3.43 -21.31
N ALA A 154 -2.90 -3.41 -20.08
CA ALA A 154 -3.84 -2.38 -19.64
C ALA A 154 -3.28 -0.96 -19.91
N PRO A 155 -4.08 -0.05 -20.51
CA PRO A 155 -3.60 1.28 -20.84
C PRO A 155 -3.33 2.11 -19.58
N VAL A 156 -2.33 2.98 -19.67
CA VAL A 156 -2.02 3.93 -18.59
C VAL A 156 -3.06 5.06 -18.60
N PRO A 157 -3.76 5.32 -17.48
CA PRO A 157 -4.72 6.42 -17.42
C PRO A 157 -4.08 7.78 -17.67
N GLU A 158 -4.77 8.68 -18.37
CA GLU A 158 -4.30 10.04 -18.66
C GLU A 158 -3.96 10.83 -17.38
N TRP A 159 -4.69 10.59 -16.31
CA TRP A 159 -4.46 11.24 -15.02
C TRP A 159 -3.23 10.73 -14.27
N TYR A 160 -2.65 9.59 -14.69
CA TYR A 160 -1.51 8.99 -14.03
C TYR A 160 -0.24 9.78 -14.35
N LYS A 161 0.45 10.24 -13.30
CA LYS A 161 1.68 11.01 -13.43
C LYS A 161 2.85 10.21 -12.89
N TYR A 162 3.78 9.85 -13.78
CA TYR A 162 5.05 9.27 -13.39
C TYR A 162 5.81 10.24 -12.48
N SER A 163 6.11 9.81 -11.27
CA SER A 163 6.77 10.65 -10.26
C SER A 163 8.26 10.35 -10.21
N THR A 164 9.05 11.40 -9.96
CA THR A 164 10.53 11.37 -9.81
C THR A 164 10.96 11.15 -8.37
N VAL A 165 10.09 11.41 -7.40
CA VAL A 165 10.35 11.10 -6.00
C VAL A 165 10.35 9.57 -5.91
N THR A 166 11.19 8.94 -5.10
CA THR A 166 11.14 7.47 -4.88
C THR A 166 10.81 7.13 -3.43
N MET A 167 10.97 8.11 -2.53
CA MET A 167 10.79 7.93 -1.10
C MET A 167 9.48 8.52 -0.60
N GLY A 168 8.91 7.92 0.45
CA GLY A 168 7.73 8.40 1.16
C GLY A 168 6.40 7.81 0.69
N PRO A 169 5.30 8.07 1.43
CA PRO A 169 3.98 7.51 1.15
C PRO A 169 3.44 8.08 -0.17
N ARG A 170 3.19 7.18 -1.12
CA ARG A 170 2.83 7.52 -2.50
C ARG A 170 1.72 6.61 -3.01
N LYS A 171 0.72 7.23 -3.64
CA LYS A 171 -0.30 6.47 -4.38
C LYS A 171 0.33 5.94 -5.67
N ILE A 172 0.43 4.62 -5.78
CA ILE A 172 0.77 3.90 -7.00
C ILE A 172 -0.44 3.04 -7.38
N GLY A 173 -0.90 3.15 -8.62
CA GLY A 173 -1.99 2.31 -9.13
C GLY A 173 -3.40 2.89 -8.96
N TYR A 174 -4.39 2.01 -9.15
CA TYR A 174 -5.81 2.28 -8.96
C TYR A 174 -6.23 2.21 -7.49
N ASP A 175 -7.22 3.03 -7.11
CA ASP A 175 -7.81 2.96 -5.77
C ASP A 175 -8.93 1.90 -5.66
N GLU A 176 -9.08 1.39 -4.44
CA GLU A 176 -10.18 0.54 -4.03
C GLU A 176 -11.21 1.34 -3.23
N CYS A 177 -12.47 0.89 -3.27
CA CYS A 177 -13.51 1.48 -2.44
C CYS A 177 -13.25 1.08 -0.98
N SER A 178 -13.25 2.05 -0.05
CA SER A 178 -13.06 1.81 1.39
C SER A 178 -14.27 1.19 2.08
N ALA A 179 -15.44 1.17 1.43
CA ALA A 179 -16.62 0.53 1.99
C ALA A 179 -16.38 -0.98 2.19
N PRO A 180 -16.87 -1.56 3.29
CA PRO A 180 -16.65 -2.99 3.59
C PRO A 180 -17.39 -3.83 2.56
N GLY A 181 -16.77 -4.91 2.09
CA GLY A 181 -17.38 -5.82 1.09
C GLY A 181 -17.64 -5.21 -0.30
N CYS A 182 -17.14 -4.01 -0.60
CA CYS A 182 -17.31 -3.42 -1.92
C CYS A 182 -16.23 -3.91 -2.91
N PRO A 183 -16.59 -4.57 -4.03
CA PRO A 183 -15.63 -5.11 -5.00
C PRO A 183 -15.11 -4.05 -5.99
N ARG A 184 -15.59 -2.81 -5.91
CA ARG A 184 -15.33 -1.77 -6.92
C ARG A 184 -13.91 -1.23 -6.80
N THR A 185 -13.25 -1.09 -7.96
CA THR A 185 -11.95 -0.42 -8.09
C THR A 185 -12.01 0.66 -9.17
N GLU A 186 -11.09 1.62 -9.11
CA GLU A 186 -10.91 2.55 -10.22
C GLU A 186 -10.57 1.78 -11.50
N LYS A 187 -11.04 2.30 -12.64
CA LYS A 187 -10.80 1.71 -13.95
C LYS A 187 -10.47 2.78 -14.99
N TYR A 188 -9.80 2.36 -16.05
CA TYR A 188 -9.46 3.23 -17.16
C TYR A 188 -10.71 3.90 -17.76
N GLY A 189 -10.62 5.18 -18.08
CA GLY A 189 -11.72 5.95 -18.67
C GLY A 189 -12.90 6.24 -17.73
N SER A 190 -12.83 5.86 -16.45
CA SER A 190 -13.87 6.18 -15.46
C SER A 190 -13.44 7.30 -14.52
N PRO A 191 -14.41 8.03 -13.93
CA PRO A 191 -14.09 9.04 -12.93
C PRO A 191 -13.43 8.41 -11.71
N LYS A 192 -12.51 9.16 -11.10
CA LYS A 192 -11.84 8.75 -9.86
C LYS A 192 -12.83 8.65 -8.71
N PHE A 193 -12.48 7.83 -7.73
CA PHE A 193 -13.27 7.69 -6.52
C PHE A 193 -13.28 8.99 -5.71
N ALA A 194 -14.42 9.27 -5.09
CA ALA A 194 -14.59 10.45 -4.27
C ALA A 194 -13.98 10.20 -2.89
N PHE A 195 -13.16 11.14 -2.42
CA PHE A 195 -12.65 11.13 -1.06
C PHE A 195 -13.74 11.59 -0.08
N CYS A 196 -13.69 11.04 1.14
CA CYS A 196 -14.47 11.60 2.24
C CYS A 196 -14.15 13.08 2.42
N GLY A 197 -15.16 13.96 2.38
CA GLY A 197 -14.97 15.40 2.49
C GLY A 197 -14.37 15.86 3.83
N GLY A 198 -14.53 15.05 4.89
CA GLY A 198 -13.97 15.31 6.22
C GLY A 198 -12.49 14.94 6.31
N CYS A 199 -12.18 13.64 6.31
CA CYS A 199 -10.81 13.16 6.52
C CYS A 199 -9.92 13.22 5.27
N LYS A 200 -10.52 13.16 4.07
CA LYS A 200 -9.81 13.02 2.80
C LYS A 200 -8.86 11.80 2.75
N VAL A 201 -9.14 10.77 3.54
CA VAL A 201 -8.38 9.49 3.57
C VAL A 201 -9.19 8.41 2.86
N ALA A 202 -10.37 8.08 3.40
CA ALA A 202 -11.27 7.07 2.82
C ALA A 202 -11.81 7.50 1.44
N LYS A 203 -11.95 6.53 0.54
CA LYS A 203 -12.32 6.73 -0.88
C LYS A 203 -13.50 5.84 -1.22
N TYR A 204 -14.46 6.36 -1.96
CA TYR A 204 -15.66 5.61 -2.28
C TYR A 204 -15.98 5.68 -3.76
N CYS A 205 -16.43 4.57 -4.31
CA CYS A 205 -16.90 4.51 -5.70
C CYS A 205 -18.18 5.31 -5.93
N GLY A 206 -18.90 5.68 -4.86
CA GLY A 206 -20.11 6.48 -4.92
C GLY A 206 -20.62 6.86 -3.53
N LYS A 207 -21.64 7.74 -3.51
CA LYS A 207 -22.25 8.25 -2.28
C LYS A 207 -22.90 7.17 -1.43
N ASP A 208 -23.46 6.13 -2.05
CA ASP A 208 -24.12 5.04 -1.34
C ASP A 208 -23.14 4.24 -0.49
N CYS A 209 -21.98 3.88 -1.06
CA CYS A 209 -20.89 3.24 -0.32
C CYS A 209 -20.37 4.12 0.81
N GLN A 210 -20.23 5.43 0.58
CA GLN A 210 -19.83 6.37 1.63
C GLN A 210 -20.84 6.41 2.78
N LEU A 211 -22.14 6.50 2.48
CA LEU A 211 -23.19 6.58 3.50
C LEU A 211 -23.35 5.27 4.28
N ALA A 212 -23.24 4.14 3.61
CA ALA A 212 -23.25 2.83 4.24
C ALA A 212 -22.07 2.68 5.22
N ASP A 213 -20.86 2.99 4.74
CA ASP A 213 -19.66 2.92 5.56
C ASP A 213 -19.66 3.96 6.70
N TRP A 214 -20.20 5.15 6.46
CA TRP A 214 -20.38 6.19 7.47
C TRP A 214 -21.21 5.72 8.66
N LYS A 215 -22.34 5.05 8.38
CA LYS A 215 -23.22 4.49 9.41
C LYS A 215 -22.59 3.29 10.12
N ALA A 216 -21.87 2.45 9.38
CA ALA A 216 -21.25 1.24 9.92
C ALA A 216 -20.09 1.57 10.86
N ARG A 217 -19.07 2.31 10.38
CA ARG A 217 -17.85 2.56 11.16
C ARG A 217 -17.14 3.89 10.89
N HIS A 218 -17.14 4.40 9.66
CA HIS A 218 -16.25 5.52 9.30
C HIS A 218 -16.50 6.79 10.13
N LYS A 219 -17.74 7.06 10.57
CA LYS A 219 -18.05 8.21 11.44
C LYS A 219 -17.20 8.25 12.71
N LYS A 220 -16.86 7.08 13.27
CA LYS A 220 -16.11 6.96 14.53
C LYS A 220 -14.62 7.24 14.37
N VAL A 221 -14.07 7.03 13.16
CA VAL A 221 -12.62 7.17 12.87
C VAL A 221 -12.30 8.39 12.01
N CYS A 222 -13.30 9.00 11.35
CA CYS A 222 -13.08 10.10 10.40
C CYS A 222 -12.26 11.26 10.99
N LYS A 223 -12.46 11.63 12.25
CA LYS A 223 -11.69 12.70 12.89
C LYS A 223 -10.22 12.29 13.14
N GLU A 224 -10.01 11.05 13.58
CA GLU A 224 -8.68 10.47 13.83
C GLU A 224 -7.89 10.37 12.53
N CYS A 225 -8.51 9.85 11.45
CA CYS A 225 -7.89 9.80 10.12
C CYS A 225 -7.51 11.20 9.61
N ALA A 226 -8.34 12.21 9.86
CA ALA A 226 -8.03 13.59 9.47
C ALA A 226 -6.79 14.12 10.21
N ALA A 227 -6.68 13.85 11.51
CA ALA A 227 -5.54 14.26 12.33
C ALA A 227 -4.25 13.53 11.90
N GLN A 228 -4.32 12.21 11.71
CA GLN A 228 -3.21 11.39 11.23
C GLN A 228 -2.69 11.87 9.88
N LYS A 229 -3.59 12.18 8.93
CA LYS A 229 -3.21 12.71 7.62
C LYS A 229 -2.42 14.02 7.72
N GLU A 230 -2.84 14.94 8.59
CA GLU A 230 -2.10 16.20 8.79
C GLU A 230 -0.75 15.96 9.49
N GLN A 231 -0.66 14.99 10.41
CA GLN A 231 0.63 14.58 11.01
C GLN A 231 1.59 14.04 9.96
N ILE A 232 1.17 13.09 9.11
CA ILE A 232 1.98 12.53 8.02
C ILE A 232 2.49 13.64 7.09
N LYS A 233 1.61 14.59 6.75
CA LYS A 233 1.97 15.75 5.92
C LYS A 233 2.98 16.68 6.60
N MET A 234 2.91 16.87 7.92
CA MET A 234 3.91 17.65 8.66
C MET A 234 5.26 16.94 8.67
N VAL A 235 5.28 15.63 8.93
CA VAL A 235 6.51 14.81 8.91
C VAL A 235 7.14 14.84 7.51
N GLY A 236 6.35 14.64 6.45
CA GLY A 236 6.84 14.70 5.08
C GLY A 236 7.46 16.06 4.72
N LYS A 237 6.87 17.17 5.17
CA LYS A 237 7.45 18.51 5.00
C LYS A 237 8.76 18.70 5.78
N ALA A 238 8.84 18.17 7.00
CA ALA A 238 10.06 18.24 7.80
C ALA A 238 11.20 17.44 7.15
N MET A 239 10.91 16.22 6.67
CA MET A 239 11.88 15.40 5.94
C MET A 239 12.39 16.09 4.67
N GLN A 240 11.49 16.72 3.90
CA GLN A 240 11.89 17.47 2.71
C GLN A 240 12.83 18.64 3.03
N ARG A 241 12.56 19.39 4.12
CA ARG A 241 13.45 20.49 4.53
C ARG A 241 14.84 20.01 4.92
N LEU A 242 14.91 18.86 5.62
CA LEU A 242 16.20 18.26 5.99
C LEU A 242 17.00 17.84 4.74
N SER A 243 16.35 17.25 3.73
CA SER A 243 17.03 16.90 2.48
C SER A 243 17.52 18.12 1.71
N ASP A 244 16.75 19.20 1.69
CA ASP A 244 17.12 20.42 0.97
C ASP A 244 18.32 21.14 1.63
N MET A 245 18.44 21.06 2.96
CA MET A 245 19.60 21.61 3.70
C MET A 245 20.90 20.84 3.45
N SER A 246 20.84 19.53 3.21
CA SER A 246 22.04 18.72 2.90
C SER A 246 22.60 18.96 1.50
N LEU A 247 21.82 19.54 0.59
CA LEU A 247 22.26 19.84 -0.78
C LEU A 247 22.87 21.24 -0.92
N THR A 248 22.59 22.15 0.01
CA THR A 248 23.28 23.44 0.10
C THR A 248 24.58 23.28 0.89
N GLY A 249 25.52 22.54 0.32
CA GLY A 249 26.91 22.50 0.79
C GLY A 249 27.56 23.87 0.61
N ASN A 250 27.36 24.77 1.57
CA ASN A 250 28.41 25.72 1.91
C ASN A 250 29.40 24.94 2.77
N ASP A 251 30.54 24.56 2.18
CA ASP A 251 31.71 24.02 2.87
C ASP A 251 32.42 25.12 3.71
N GLY A 252 31.64 25.82 4.53
CA GLY A 252 32.11 26.89 5.40
C GLY A 252 31.29 26.92 6.67
N ASP A 253 31.96 26.55 7.77
CA ASP A 253 31.54 26.75 9.16
C ASP A 253 30.49 25.79 9.75
N ILE A 254 30.92 24.56 10.03
CA ILE A 254 30.38 23.77 11.15
C ILE A 254 30.89 24.43 12.44
N GLY A 255 30.24 25.51 12.85
CA GLY A 255 30.73 26.34 13.94
C GLY A 255 29.70 27.22 14.63
N CYS A 256 28.39 26.98 14.53
CA CYS A 256 27.40 27.76 15.29
C CYS A 256 25.99 27.15 15.18
N MET A 257 25.54 26.29 16.10
CA MET A 257 24.11 26.12 16.43
C MET A 257 23.95 25.33 17.76
N PHE A 258 24.35 25.95 18.87
CA PHE A 258 23.86 25.59 20.21
C PHE A 258 23.59 26.86 21.04
N GLN A 259 22.97 27.86 20.44
CA GLN A 259 22.43 29.00 21.19
C GLN A 259 21.15 29.43 20.50
N ASN A 260 20.02 28.98 21.06
CA ASN A 260 18.68 29.58 21.01
C ASN A 260 17.63 28.49 21.26
N ALA A 261 17.69 27.86 22.43
CA ALA A 261 16.51 27.22 23.00
C ALA A 261 15.67 28.32 23.68
N PRO A 262 14.36 28.42 23.43
CA PRO A 262 13.50 29.32 24.19
C PRO A 262 13.41 28.84 25.63
N SER A 263 13.79 29.68 26.59
CA SER A 263 13.65 29.39 28.02
C SER A 263 12.18 29.37 28.41
N ASN A 264 11.69 28.19 28.79
CA ASN A 264 10.39 27.99 29.42
C ASN A 264 10.35 28.72 30.79
N PRO A 265 9.46 29.70 31.01
CA PRO A 265 9.46 30.52 32.21
C PRO A 265 8.56 29.90 33.29
N ASP A 266 8.86 28.70 33.78
CA ASP A 266 8.07 28.17 34.90
C ASP A 266 8.76 27.10 35.76
N VAL A 267 9.96 27.39 36.29
CA VAL A 267 10.47 26.68 37.50
C VAL A 267 11.45 27.58 38.27
N ARG A 268 10.96 28.60 38.98
CA ARG A 268 11.72 29.25 40.08
C ARG A 268 10.78 29.74 41.17
N ASN A 269 10.37 28.84 42.05
CA ASN A 269 10.04 29.21 43.43
C ASN A 269 10.16 28.01 44.36
N ARG A 270 11.39 27.76 44.84
CA ARG A 270 11.68 27.15 46.14
C ARG A 270 13.17 27.18 46.42
N ARG A 271 13.63 28.27 47.05
CA ARG A 271 14.77 28.36 47.98
C ARG A 271 15.00 29.83 48.33
N ARG A 272 14.26 30.29 49.33
CA ARG A 272 14.62 31.34 50.28
C ARG A 272 13.53 31.33 51.36
N GLU A 273 13.78 30.49 52.36
CA GLU A 273 13.55 30.69 53.80
C GLU A 273 13.99 29.39 54.50
#